data_AF-A0A673SNB2-F1
#
_entry.id   AF-A0A673SNB2-F1
#
_cell.length_a   1.000
_cell.length_b   1.000
_cell.length_c   1.000
_cell.angle_alpha   90.00
_cell.angle_beta   90.00
_cell.angle_gamma   90.00
#
_symmetry.space_group_name_H-M   'P 1'
#
loop_
_entity.id
_entity.type
_entity.pdbx_description
1 polymer ?
#
loop_
_entity_poly.entity_id
_entity_poly.type
_entity_poly.pdbx_seq_one_letter_code
_entity_poly.pdbx_strand_id
1 'polypeptide(L)'
;MSVSGLKAELKFLASIFDKNHERFCIISWKLDELHCWFLPPPQGPPGSPHSPPPPLTLHCNITESYPSSSPIWFVDSDDPNLTSVLEHLEDDNFPFDPPFVQVVLPVLSGGDVII
;
A
#
# COMPACT_ATOMS: atom_id res chain seq x y z
N MET A 1 6.31 20.32 -10.31
CA MET A 1 7.28 19.22 -10.43
C MET A 1 6.72 18.23 -11.44
N SER A 2 7.58 17.60 -12.24
CA SER A 2 7.21 16.99 -13.51
C SER A 2 6.49 15.64 -13.28
N VAL A 3 5.30 15.47 -13.84
CA VAL A 3 4.48 14.24 -13.88
C VAL A 3 5.25 12.97 -14.32
N SER A 4 6.45 13.13 -14.85
CA SER A 4 7.39 12.06 -15.21
C SER A 4 7.96 11.31 -14.01
N GLY A 5 8.07 11.92 -12.82
CA GLY A 5 8.55 11.25 -11.59
C GLY A 5 7.59 10.18 -11.08
N LEU A 6 6.32 10.56 -10.88
CA LEU A 6 5.26 9.67 -10.40
C LEU A 6 5.10 8.42 -11.29
N LYS A 7 5.13 8.58 -12.62
CA LYS A 7 5.04 7.45 -13.54
C LYS A 7 6.19 6.44 -13.37
N ALA A 8 7.41 6.94 -13.14
CA ALA A 8 8.57 6.09 -12.94
C ALA A 8 8.48 5.35 -11.59
N GLU A 9 7.97 6.03 -10.57
CA GLU A 9 7.73 5.49 -9.25
C GLU A 9 6.67 4.40 -9.24
N LEU A 10 5.51 4.63 -9.86
CA LEU A 10 4.45 3.62 -9.99
C LEU A 10 4.93 2.39 -10.76
N LYS A 11 5.74 2.59 -11.82
CA LYS A 11 6.40 1.48 -12.53
C LYS A 11 7.35 0.69 -11.66
N PHE A 12 8.14 1.39 -10.84
CA PHE A 12 9.07 0.75 -9.92
C PHE A 12 8.33 -0.03 -8.83
N LEU A 13 7.29 0.58 -8.24
CA LEU A 13 6.38 -0.04 -7.27
C LEU A 13 5.79 -1.34 -7.87
N ALA A 14 5.19 -1.26 -9.06
CA ALA A 14 4.62 -2.42 -9.76
C ALA A 14 5.66 -3.50 -10.12
N SER A 15 6.93 -3.12 -10.26
CA SER A 15 8.02 -4.07 -10.48
C SER A 15 8.46 -4.78 -9.21
N ILE A 16 8.31 -4.17 -8.04
CA ILE A 16 8.62 -4.78 -6.74
C ILE A 16 7.43 -5.60 -6.25
N PHE A 17 6.24 -5.00 -6.28
CA PHE A 17 4.98 -5.55 -5.79
C PHE A 17 4.12 -6.04 -6.94
N ASP A 18 4.63 -7.01 -7.71
CA ASP A 18 3.85 -7.63 -8.77
C ASP A 18 2.63 -8.38 -8.18
N LYS A 19 1.72 -8.82 -9.04
CA LYS A 19 0.49 -9.55 -8.67
C LYS A 19 0.74 -10.84 -7.90
N ASN A 20 1.97 -11.37 -7.96
CA ASN A 20 2.39 -12.58 -7.26
C ASN A 20 3.13 -12.31 -5.93
N HIS A 21 3.10 -11.09 -5.41
CA HIS A 21 3.70 -10.81 -4.11
C HIS A 21 2.96 -11.57 -2.99
N GLU A 22 3.67 -11.96 -1.95
CA GLU A 22 3.11 -12.74 -0.83
C GLU A 22 2.19 -11.94 0.10
N ARG A 23 2.19 -10.60 0.00
CA ARG A 23 1.67 -9.66 1.01
C ARG A 23 1.02 -8.43 0.41
N PHE A 24 1.59 -7.85 -0.63
CA PHE A 24 1.07 -6.64 -1.26
C PHE A 24 1.23 -6.74 -2.78
N CYS A 25 0.13 -6.90 -3.48
CA CYS A 25 0.09 -7.14 -4.92
C CYS A 25 -0.50 -5.94 -5.64
N ILE A 26 0.26 -5.28 -6.51
CA ILE A 26 -0.31 -4.22 -7.34
C ILE A 26 -1.08 -4.84 -8.50
N ILE A 27 -2.39 -4.66 -8.48
CA ILE A 27 -3.30 -5.24 -9.49
C ILE A 27 -3.34 -4.33 -10.71
N SER A 28 -3.43 -3.02 -10.47
CA SER A 28 -3.49 -1.99 -11.49
C SER A 28 -2.97 -0.67 -10.92
N TRP A 29 -2.32 0.14 -11.75
CA TRP A 29 -1.89 1.48 -11.37
C TRP A 29 -2.07 2.44 -12.55
N LYS A 30 -2.37 3.70 -12.23
CA LYS A 30 -2.51 4.84 -13.13
C LYS A 30 -1.91 6.08 -12.45
N LEU A 31 -1.81 7.19 -13.19
CA LEU A 31 -1.30 8.44 -12.63
C LEU A 31 -2.18 9.03 -11.53
N ASP A 32 -3.48 8.73 -11.56
CA ASP A 32 -4.47 9.30 -10.64
C ASP A 32 -5.00 8.26 -9.64
N GLU A 33 -4.79 6.97 -9.86
CA GLU A 33 -5.29 5.90 -8.99
C GLU A 33 -4.36 4.67 -8.96
N LEU A 34 -4.29 3.97 -7.83
CA LEU A 34 -3.56 2.72 -7.66
C LEU A 34 -4.41 1.69 -6.93
N HIS A 35 -4.56 0.51 -7.52
CA HIS A 35 -5.28 -0.62 -6.96
C HIS A 35 -4.32 -1.74 -6.59
N CYS A 36 -4.35 -2.11 -5.32
CA CYS A 36 -3.51 -3.15 -4.77
C CYS A 36 -4.32 -4.10 -3.88
N TRP A 37 -3.84 -5.33 -3.77
CA TRP A 37 -4.35 -6.32 -2.85
C TRP A 37 -3.36 -6.55 -1.74
N PHE A 38 -3.82 -6.38 -0.50
CA PHE A 38 -3.09 -6.79 0.67
C PHE A 38 -3.52 -8.20 1.06
N LEU A 39 -2.55 -9.10 1.19
CA LEU A 39 -2.73 -10.47 1.65
C LEU A 39 -2.37 -10.52 3.14
N PRO A 40 -3.36 -10.42 4.04
CA PRO A 40 -3.09 -10.51 5.47
C PRO A 40 -2.54 -11.89 5.83
N PRO A 41 -1.65 -11.97 6.83
CA PRO A 41 -1.17 -13.26 7.31
C PRO A 41 -2.35 -14.11 7.80
N PRO A 42 -2.27 -15.45 7.66
CA PRO A 42 -3.32 -16.33 8.14
C PRO A 42 -3.51 -16.13 9.65
N GLN A 43 -4.69 -15.65 10.03
CA GLN A 43 -5.08 -15.47 11.42
C GLN A 43 -5.48 -16.83 12.01
N GLY A 44 -4.54 -17.51 12.65
CA GLY A 44 -4.82 -18.77 13.34
C GLY A 44 -3.57 -19.56 13.72
N PRO A 45 -3.69 -20.52 14.67
CA PRO A 45 -2.60 -21.41 15.01
C PRO A 45 -2.20 -22.28 13.80
N PRO A 46 -0.90 -22.55 13.60
CA PRO A 46 -0.42 -23.37 12.49
C PRO A 46 -1.07 -24.77 12.54
N GLY A 47 -1.88 -25.08 11.52
CA GLY A 47 -2.61 -26.36 11.43
C GLY A 47 -4.11 -26.27 11.68
N SER A 48 -4.67 -25.09 11.99
CA SER A 48 -6.12 -24.92 11.95
C SER A 48 -6.62 -24.89 10.50
N PRO A 49 -7.75 -25.55 10.17
CA PRO A 49 -8.40 -25.45 8.85
C PRO A 49 -9.08 -24.09 8.63
N HIS A 50 -8.64 -23.04 9.33
CA HIS A 50 -9.14 -21.70 9.10
C HIS A 50 -8.77 -21.30 7.67
N SER A 51 -9.79 -21.04 6.85
CA SER A 51 -9.59 -20.55 5.49
C SER A 51 -8.67 -19.34 5.52
N PRO A 52 -7.69 -19.22 4.60
CA PRO A 52 -6.93 -17.99 4.49
C PRO A 52 -7.90 -16.81 4.35
N PRO A 53 -7.62 -15.68 5.03
CA PRO A 53 -8.45 -14.48 4.92
C PRO A 53 -8.49 -14.02 3.45
N PRO A 54 -9.62 -13.45 3.00
CA PRO A 54 -9.70 -12.91 1.65
C PRO A 54 -8.69 -11.76 1.47
N PRO A 55 -8.16 -11.57 0.25
CA PRO A 55 -7.31 -10.42 -0.05
C PRO A 55 -8.10 -9.13 0.18
N LEU A 56 -7.47 -8.17 0.83
CA LEU A 56 -8.05 -6.87 1.13
C LEU A 56 -7.75 -5.92 -0.02
N THR A 57 -8.78 -5.29 -0.57
CA THR A 57 -8.62 -4.37 -1.69
C THR A 57 -8.30 -2.97 -1.18
N LEU A 58 -7.15 -2.46 -1.60
CA LEU A 58 -6.65 -1.13 -1.29
C LEU A 58 -6.69 -0.29 -2.56
N HIS A 59 -7.33 0.86 -2.46
CA HIS A 59 -7.47 1.83 -3.54
C HIS A 59 -6.83 3.14 -3.09
N CYS A 60 -5.84 3.61 -3.84
CA CYS A 60 -5.16 4.87 -3.57
C CYS A 60 -5.57 5.86 -4.65
N ASN A 61 -6.02 7.05 -4.28
CA ASN A 61 -6.31 8.12 -5.22
C ASN A 61 -5.21 9.18 -5.13
N ILE A 62 -4.49 9.37 -6.23
CA ILE A 62 -3.40 10.33 -6.36
C ILE A 62 -4.00 11.65 -6.86
N THR A 63 -3.79 12.72 -6.11
CA THR A 63 -4.29 14.04 -6.49
C THR A 63 -3.30 14.76 -7.40
N GLU A 64 -3.77 15.72 -8.21
CA GLU A 64 -2.89 16.55 -9.04
C GLU A 64 -1.88 17.37 -8.22
N SER A 65 -2.13 17.54 -6.91
CA SER A 65 -1.22 18.20 -5.97
C SER A 65 -0.01 17.34 -5.63
N TYR A 66 -0.01 16.05 -5.96
CA TYR A 66 1.11 15.14 -5.76
C TYR A 66 2.38 15.66 -6.49
N PRO A 67 3.57 15.61 -5.86
CA PRO A 67 3.90 15.02 -4.55
C PRO A 67 3.71 15.97 -3.36
N SER A 68 3.17 17.19 -3.56
CA SER A 68 2.96 18.18 -2.48
C SER A 68 1.87 17.79 -1.48
N SER A 69 1.02 16.84 -1.84
CA SER A 69 0.00 16.26 -0.98
C SER A 69 0.06 14.75 -1.07
N SER A 70 -0.10 14.08 0.06
CA SER A 70 -0.13 12.62 0.12
C SER A 70 -1.31 12.03 -0.68
N PRO A 71 -1.12 10.83 -1.27
CA PRO A 71 -2.20 10.10 -1.91
C PRO A 71 -3.22 9.64 -0.86
N ILE A 72 -4.50 9.64 -1.23
CA ILE A 72 -5.58 9.26 -0.31
C ILE A 72 -5.78 7.75 -0.42
N TRP A 73 -5.69 7.04 0.69
CA TRP A 73 -5.87 5.58 0.71
C TRP A 73 -7.25 5.17 1.20
N PHE A 74 -7.84 4.20 0.51
CA PHE A 74 -9.13 3.61 0.81
C PHE A 74 -8.97 2.10 0.93
N VAL A 75 -9.59 1.53 1.96
CA VAL A 75 -9.71 0.08 2.12
C VAL A 75 -11.15 -0.35 1.90
N ASP A 76 -11.35 -1.40 1.11
CA ASP A 76 -12.61 -2.13 1.03
C ASP A 76 -12.66 -3.23 2.10
N SER A 77 -12.50 -2.85 3.37
CA SER A 77 -12.54 -3.79 4.51
C SER A 77 -12.92 -3.05 5.79
N ASP A 78 -13.75 -3.67 6.62
CA ASP A 78 -14.15 -3.16 7.93
C ASP A 78 -13.10 -3.47 9.03
N ASP A 79 -11.96 -4.06 8.66
CA ASP A 79 -10.96 -4.50 9.63
C ASP A 79 -10.26 -3.31 10.31
N PRO A 80 -10.48 -3.09 11.63
CA PRO A 80 -9.98 -1.90 12.31
C PRO A 80 -8.45 -1.85 12.37
N ASN A 81 -7.78 -3.01 12.26
CA ASN A 81 -6.33 -3.07 12.17
C ASN A 81 -5.83 -2.41 10.87
N LEU A 82 -6.54 -2.60 9.77
CA LEU A 82 -6.17 -2.04 8.48
C LEU A 82 -6.51 -0.55 8.39
N THR A 83 -7.63 -0.11 8.97
CA THR A 83 -7.94 1.32 9.12
C THR A 83 -6.82 2.03 9.88
N SER A 84 -6.30 1.42 10.95
CA SER A 84 -5.19 2.00 11.71
C SER A 84 -3.89 2.04 10.90
N VAL A 85 -3.62 1.02 10.07
CA VAL A 85 -2.47 1.04 9.14
C VAL A 85 -2.63 2.18 8.13
N LEU A 86 -3.81 2.34 7.51
CA LEU A 86 -4.10 3.43 6.58
C LEU A 86 -3.87 4.82 7.18
N GLU A 87 -4.35 5.06 8.40
CA GLU A 87 -4.15 6.35 9.07
C GLU A 87 -2.66 6.65 9.32
N HIS A 88 -1.81 5.62 9.50
CA HIS A 88 -0.35 5.81 9.56
C HIS A 88 0.29 6.04 8.19
N LEU A 89 -0.32 5.52 7.11
CA LEU A 89 0.14 5.75 5.73
C LEU A 89 -0.16 7.17 5.24
N GLU A 90 -1.14 7.85 5.84
CA GLU A 90 -1.52 9.24 5.53
C GLU A 90 -0.68 10.31 6.27
N ASP A 91 0.25 9.93 7.16
CA ASP A 91 1.07 10.90 7.89
C ASP A 91 2.10 11.60 6.98
N ASP A 92 1.85 12.89 6.72
CA ASP A 92 2.57 13.77 5.77
C ASP A 92 3.98 14.22 6.23
N ASN A 93 4.53 13.74 7.35
CA ASN A 93 5.79 14.26 7.89
C ASN A 93 7.06 13.54 7.39
N PHE A 94 7.22 13.36 6.07
CA PHE A 94 8.43 12.74 5.53
C PHE A 94 9.24 13.67 4.62
N PRO A 95 10.49 14.03 4.97
CA PRO A 95 11.28 15.02 4.25
C PRO A 95 12.06 14.47 3.03
N PHE A 96 11.77 13.26 2.53
CA PHE A 96 12.55 12.62 1.46
C PHE A 96 11.69 12.14 0.28
N ASP A 97 12.28 12.20 -0.91
CA ASP A 97 11.73 11.76 -2.19
C ASP A 97 11.74 10.22 -2.30
N PRO A 98 10.70 9.52 -2.80
CA PRO A 98 9.31 9.92 -2.97
C PRO A 98 8.29 9.14 -2.08
N PRO A 99 7.11 9.74 -1.81
CA PRO A 99 6.23 9.31 -0.73
C PRO A 99 5.61 7.92 -0.91
N PHE A 100 5.36 7.40 -2.13
CA PHE A 100 4.73 6.08 -2.24
C PHE A 100 5.64 4.97 -1.74
N VAL A 101 6.93 5.05 -2.05
CA VAL A 101 7.90 4.03 -1.62
C VAL A 101 8.03 4.03 -0.10
N GLN A 102 7.97 5.21 0.53
CA GLN A 102 8.00 5.34 2.00
C GLN A 102 6.74 4.83 2.67
N VAL A 103 5.58 5.03 2.06
CA VAL A 103 4.30 4.50 2.54
C VAL A 103 4.27 2.97 2.49
N VAL A 104 4.81 2.34 1.44
CA VAL A 104 4.80 0.86 1.33
C VAL A 104 6.02 0.17 1.98
N LEU A 105 7.06 0.91 2.35
CA LEU A 105 8.22 0.40 3.09
C LEU A 105 7.88 -0.27 4.43
N PRO A 106 7.00 0.26 5.29
CA PRO A 106 6.57 -0.46 6.50
C PRO A 106 5.86 -1.78 6.18
N VAL A 107 5.17 -1.87 5.04
CA VAL A 107 4.56 -3.13 4.56
C VAL A 107 5.62 -4.14 4.11
N LEU A 108 6.72 -3.67 3.50
CA LEU A 108 7.86 -4.49 3.06
C LEU A 108 8.67 -5.07 4.23
N SER A 109 8.79 -4.34 5.33
CA SER A 109 9.68 -4.74 6.43
C SER A 109 9.11 -5.83 7.36
N GLY A 110 7.99 -6.46 7.00
CA GLY A 110 7.59 -7.70 7.67
C GLY A 110 6.79 -7.51 8.95
N GLY A 111 6.07 -6.40 9.13
CA GLY A 111 5.10 -6.25 10.23
C GLY A 111 5.69 -5.88 11.59
N ASP A 112 6.95 -5.43 11.63
CA ASP A 112 7.44 -4.61 12.74
C ASP A 112 7.45 -3.17 12.23
N VAL A 113 6.46 -2.39 12.66
CA VAL A 113 6.45 -0.94 12.42
C VAL A 113 7.64 -0.38 13.17
N ILE A 114 8.69 0.01 12.44
CA ILE A 114 9.83 0.70 13.06
C ILE A 114 9.35 2.13 13.32
N ILE A 115 8.74 2.32 14.49
CA ILE A 115 8.49 3.63 15.12
C ILE A 115 9.81 4.29 15.51
#